data_AF-U1JGG1-F1
#
_entry.id   AF-U1JGG1-F1
#
_cell.length_a   1.000
_cell.length_b   1.000
_cell.length_c   1.000
_cell.angle_alpha   90.00
_cell.angle_beta   90.00
_cell.angle_gamma   90.00
#
_symmetry.space_group_name_H-M   'P 1'
#
loop_
_entity.id
_entity.type
_entity.pdbx_description
1 polymer ?
#
loop_
_entity_poly.entity_id
_entity_poly.type
_entity_poly.pdbx_seq_one_letter_code
_entity_poly.pdbx_strand_id
1 'polypeptide(L)'
;MKGKIKFFSKEKGFGFVVADDGTEHFLGVREVIGANLPNNGDIVEFESRKGKKGPYAAQLNILTSSENTEQRKDDRVVCPSCNKKMYPKLIHDRGAFGDPKPRKSLCPFCGATVKDFSGCFIATSVYGDFDAPEVLFYRHYRDTVLKTKFLGRVFIKVYYFISPSIVTILERSPHLTRLIKNRLDASVRKASF
;
A
#
# COMPACT_ATOMS: atom_id res chain seq x y z
N MET A 1 -33.36 -19.83 19.25
CA MET A 1 -33.46 -18.65 18.35
C MET A 1 -32.24 -18.63 17.46
N LYS A 2 -32.37 -18.20 16.20
CA LYS A 2 -31.23 -18.08 15.27
C LYS A 2 -30.73 -16.65 15.22
N GLY A 3 -29.45 -16.51 14.90
CA GLY A 3 -28.83 -15.21 14.71
C GLY A 3 -27.43 -15.32 14.13
N LYS A 4 -26.83 -14.16 13.93
CA LYS A 4 -25.49 -14.02 13.36
C LYS A 4 -24.54 -13.42 14.38
N ILE A 5 -23.34 -13.99 14.49
CA ILE A 5 -22.31 -13.44 15.37
C ILE A 5 -21.75 -12.16 14.75
N LYS A 6 -21.98 -11.04 15.44
CA LYS A 6 -21.45 -9.72 15.04
C LYS A 6 -19.98 -9.61 15.35
N PHE A 7 -19.58 -10.10 16.52
CA PHE A 7 -18.20 -10.05 17.00
C PHE A 7 -17.96 -11.10 18.08
N PHE A 8 -16.84 -11.80 18.03
CA PHE A 8 -16.36 -12.67 19.09
C PHE A 8 -14.84 -12.57 19.22
N SER A 9 -14.36 -12.25 20.43
CA SER A 9 -12.93 -12.22 20.73
C SER A 9 -12.50 -13.53 21.37
N LYS A 10 -11.72 -14.34 20.65
CA LYS A 10 -11.17 -15.60 21.15
C LYS A 10 -10.21 -15.40 22.34
N GLU A 11 -9.45 -14.30 22.33
CA GLU A 11 -8.53 -13.95 23.41
C GLU A 11 -9.26 -13.55 24.70
N LYS A 12 -10.33 -12.73 24.58
CA LYS A 12 -11.08 -12.27 25.75
C LYS A 12 -12.21 -13.21 26.16
N GLY A 13 -12.61 -14.14 25.30
CA GLY A 13 -13.63 -15.15 25.57
C GLY A 13 -15.07 -14.60 25.62
N PHE A 14 -15.36 -13.51 24.92
CA PHE A 14 -16.72 -12.97 24.82
C PHE A 14 -17.02 -12.37 23.46
N GLY A 15 -18.30 -12.17 23.17
CA GLY A 15 -18.80 -11.60 21.93
C GLY A 15 -20.24 -11.12 22.01
N PHE A 16 -20.81 -10.83 20.84
CA PHE A 16 -22.18 -10.40 20.64
C PHE A 16 -22.78 -11.12 19.45
N VAL A 17 -24.02 -11.58 19.62
CA VAL A 17 -24.84 -12.18 18.58
C VAL A 17 -26.06 -11.30 18.33
N VAL A 18 -26.37 -11.08 17.06
CA VAL A 18 -27.57 -10.35 16.63
C VAL A 18 -28.59 -11.41 16.24
N ALA A 19 -29.70 -11.49 16.96
CA ALA A 19 -30.81 -12.36 16.57
C ALA A 19 -31.50 -11.83 15.31
N ASP A 20 -32.26 -12.69 14.64
CA ASP A 20 -33.02 -12.30 13.44
C ASP A 20 -34.09 -11.23 13.72
N ASP A 21 -34.44 -11.02 15.00
CA ASP A 21 -35.32 -9.95 15.48
C ASP A 21 -34.61 -8.58 15.61
N GLY A 22 -33.30 -8.52 15.34
CA GLY A 22 -32.46 -7.32 15.47
C GLY A 22 -31.93 -7.05 16.88
N THR A 23 -32.25 -7.89 17.87
CA THR A 23 -31.82 -7.70 19.25
C THR A 23 -30.40 -8.24 19.46
N GLU A 24 -29.52 -7.40 20.01
CA GLU A 24 -28.15 -7.81 20.36
C GLU A 24 -28.12 -8.53 21.71
N HIS A 25 -27.52 -9.72 21.72
CA HIS A 25 -27.34 -10.53 22.92
C HIS A 25 -25.86 -10.69 23.23
N PHE A 26 -25.50 -10.56 24.51
CA PHE A 26 -24.14 -10.83 24.97
C PHE A 26 -23.86 -12.34 24.94
N LEU A 27 -22.67 -12.73 24.48
CA LEU A 27 -22.22 -14.11 24.39
C LEU A 27 -20.93 -14.30 25.17
N GLY A 28 -20.90 -15.26 26.10
CA GLY A 28 -19.69 -15.71 26.77
C GLY A 28 -19.17 -17.03 26.19
N VAL A 29 -17.85 -17.27 26.26
CA VAL A 29 -17.23 -18.54 25.81
C VAL A 29 -17.81 -19.78 26.49
N ARG A 30 -18.31 -19.64 27.73
CA ARG A 30 -18.90 -20.73 28.51
C ARG A 30 -20.22 -21.26 27.96
N GLU A 31 -20.91 -20.46 27.14
CA GLU A 31 -22.20 -20.84 26.57
C GLU A 31 -22.05 -21.54 25.23
N VAL A 32 -20.86 -21.50 24.64
CA VAL A 32 -20.58 -22.15 23.36
C VAL A 32 -20.55 -23.65 23.60
N ILE A 33 -21.47 -24.36 22.94
CA ILE A 33 -21.54 -25.81 22.96
C ILE A 33 -20.68 -26.34 21.82
N GLY A 34 -19.62 -27.08 22.17
CA GLY A 34 -18.74 -27.75 21.21
C GLY A 34 -17.26 -27.46 21.46
N ALA A 35 -16.40 -28.08 20.64
CA ALA A 35 -14.95 -27.91 20.71
C ALA A 35 -14.46 -26.64 19.99
N ASN A 36 -15.25 -26.12 19.06
CA ASN A 36 -14.85 -25.00 18.19
C ASN A 36 -15.41 -23.68 18.68
N LEU A 37 -14.55 -22.66 18.76
CA LEU A 37 -14.95 -21.29 19.10
C LEU A 37 -15.61 -20.61 17.89
N PRO A 38 -16.67 -19.82 18.10
CA PRO A 38 -17.32 -19.09 17.02
C PRO A 38 -16.39 -18.05 16.39
N ASN A 39 -16.62 -17.79 15.10
CA ASN A 39 -16.02 -16.73 14.33
C ASN A 39 -17.01 -15.59 14.07
N ASN A 40 -16.48 -14.43 13.67
CA ASN A 40 -17.30 -13.30 13.26
C ASN A 40 -18.04 -13.66 11.97
N GLY A 41 -19.36 -13.54 12.00
CA GLY A 41 -20.22 -13.83 10.87
C GLY A 41 -20.89 -15.21 10.88
N ASP A 42 -20.55 -16.07 11.85
CA ASP A 42 -21.14 -17.41 11.97
C ASP A 42 -22.64 -17.33 12.23
N ILE A 43 -23.38 -18.27 11.63
CA ILE A 43 -24.81 -18.45 11.88
C ILE A 43 -24.96 -19.45 13.01
N VAL A 44 -25.63 -19.02 14.07
CA VAL A 44 -25.68 -19.75 15.33
C VAL A 44 -27.10 -19.82 15.86
N GLU A 45 -27.38 -20.87 16.60
CA GLU A 45 -28.63 -21.07 17.33
C GLU A 45 -28.35 -20.97 18.82
N PHE A 46 -29.16 -20.18 19.54
CA PHE A 46 -28.97 -19.92 20.97
C PHE A 46 -30.31 -19.66 21.68
N GLU A 47 -30.30 -19.73 22.99
CA GLU A 47 -31.42 -19.34 23.85
C GLU A 47 -31.24 -17.91 24.39
N SER A 48 -32.28 -17.07 24.26
CA SER A 48 -32.28 -15.74 24.89
C SER A 48 -32.63 -15.84 26.37
N ARG A 49 -31.76 -15.30 27.24
CA ARG A 49 -31.99 -15.17 28.69
C ARG A 49 -31.75 -13.73 29.14
N LYS A 50 -32.41 -13.29 30.21
CA LYS A 50 -32.13 -11.98 30.81
C LYS A 50 -31.02 -12.13 31.86
N GLY A 51 -29.86 -11.53 31.59
CA GLY A 51 -28.73 -11.46 32.50
C GLY A 51 -28.66 -10.13 33.27
N LYS A 52 -27.70 -10.03 34.20
CA LYS A 52 -27.46 -8.80 34.99
C LYS A 52 -27.06 -7.58 34.14
N LYS A 53 -26.52 -7.80 32.94
CA LYS A 53 -26.03 -6.76 32.02
C LYS A 53 -26.85 -6.64 30.74
N GLY A 54 -28.08 -7.17 30.74
CA GLY A 54 -28.96 -7.17 29.57
C GLY A 54 -29.21 -8.57 28.99
N PRO A 55 -29.82 -8.66 27.80
CA PRO A 55 -30.11 -9.91 27.13
C PRO A 55 -28.81 -10.69 26.81
N TYR A 56 -28.85 -11.99 27.09
CA TYR A 56 -27.72 -12.90 27.08
C TYR A 56 -28.07 -14.14 26.26
N ALA A 57 -27.12 -14.62 25.45
CA ALA A 57 -27.25 -15.83 24.66
C ALA A 57 -26.67 -17.03 25.43
N ALA A 58 -27.53 -17.99 25.80
CA ALA A 58 -27.14 -19.24 26.44
C ALA A 58 -27.23 -20.42 25.47
N GLN A 59 -26.51 -21.51 25.74
CA GLN A 59 -26.54 -22.75 24.96
C GLN A 59 -26.37 -22.53 23.44
N LEU A 60 -25.27 -21.90 23.05
CA LEU A 60 -25.02 -21.55 21.65
C LEU A 60 -24.45 -22.74 20.87
N ASN A 61 -25.16 -23.13 19.81
CA ASN A 61 -24.75 -24.14 18.84
C ASN A 61 -24.45 -23.50 17.48
N ILE A 62 -23.34 -23.88 16.84
CA ILE A 62 -22.90 -23.31 15.56
C ILE A 62 -23.57 -24.10 14.42
N LEU A 63 -24.43 -23.45 13.63
CA LEU A 63 -25.16 -24.10 12.52
C LEU A 63 -24.39 -24.01 11.20
N THR A 64 -23.76 -22.87 10.94
CA THR A 64 -22.92 -22.68 9.77
C THR A 64 -21.71 -21.85 10.19
N SER A 65 -20.54 -22.48 10.16
CA SER A 65 -19.28 -21.78 10.27
C SER A 65 -19.09 -20.97 8.99
N SER A 66 -19.17 -19.65 9.11
CA SER A 66 -18.58 -18.80 8.10
C SER A 66 -17.07 -18.96 8.26
N GLU A 67 -16.47 -19.84 7.47
CA GLU A 67 -15.01 -19.85 7.27
C GLU A 67 -14.61 -18.60 6.48
N ASN A 68 -14.93 -17.41 6.99
CA ASN A 68 -14.37 -16.20 6.46
C ASN A 68 -13.04 -15.98 7.18
N THR A 69 -12.02 -16.56 6.56
CA THR A 69 -10.61 -16.29 6.82
C THR A 69 -10.37 -14.81 6.53
N GLU A 70 -10.79 -13.91 7.42
CA GLU A 70 -10.19 -12.58 7.52
C GLU A 70 -8.79 -12.74 8.12
N GLN A 71 -7.92 -13.45 7.39
CA GLN A 71 -6.49 -13.23 7.49
C GLN A 71 -6.29 -11.76 7.15
N ARG A 72 -6.05 -10.96 8.19
CA ARG A 72 -5.46 -9.63 8.06
C ARG A 72 -4.31 -9.76 7.06
N LYS A 73 -4.50 -9.20 5.86
CA LYS A 73 -3.48 -9.25 4.82
C LYS A 73 -2.24 -8.57 5.41
N ASP A 74 -1.18 -9.35 5.59
CA ASP A 74 0.05 -8.84 6.18
C ASP A 74 0.74 -7.94 5.15
N ASP A 75 0.60 -6.62 5.31
CA ASP A 75 1.17 -5.61 4.39
C ASP A 75 2.71 -5.53 4.44
N ARG A 76 3.37 -6.32 5.29
CA ARG A 76 4.83 -6.36 5.38
C ARG A 76 5.45 -6.95 4.13
N VAL A 77 6.47 -6.26 3.62
CA VAL A 77 7.22 -6.66 2.43
C VAL A 77 8.46 -7.45 2.86
N VAL A 78 8.90 -8.42 2.05
CA VAL A 78 10.15 -9.15 2.29
C VAL A 78 11.31 -8.37 1.66
N CYS A 79 12.37 -8.11 2.41
CA CYS A 79 13.55 -7.44 1.89
C CYS A 79 14.31 -8.36 0.91
N PRO A 80 14.66 -7.91 -0.31
CA PRO A 80 15.40 -8.73 -1.28
C PRO A 80 16.84 -9.04 -0.87
N SER A 81 17.42 -8.27 0.06
CA SER A 81 18.81 -8.42 0.49
C SER A 81 18.96 -9.31 1.72
N CYS A 82 18.12 -9.13 2.76
CA CYS A 82 18.24 -9.88 4.02
C CYS A 82 17.07 -10.85 4.30
N ASN A 83 16.11 -10.96 3.37
CA ASN A 83 14.93 -11.83 3.45
C ASN A 83 14.03 -11.63 4.70
N LYS A 84 14.20 -10.53 5.44
CA LYS A 84 13.36 -10.19 6.60
C LYS A 84 12.04 -9.56 6.16
N LYS A 85 10.94 -9.95 6.81
CA LYS A 85 9.61 -9.34 6.68
C LYS A 85 9.60 -7.99 7.41
N MET A 86 9.29 -6.90 6.72
CA MET A 86 9.53 -5.55 7.22
C MET A 86 8.63 -4.48 6.59
N TYR A 87 8.47 -3.36 7.29
CA TYR A 87 7.93 -2.12 6.72
C TYR A 87 9.09 -1.24 6.23
N PRO A 88 9.18 -0.94 4.92
CA PRO A 88 10.28 -0.14 4.39
C PRO A 88 10.24 1.30 4.92
N LYS A 89 11.39 1.84 5.33
CA LYS A 89 11.51 3.25 5.73
C LYS A 89 11.63 4.12 4.48
N LEU A 90 10.73 5.08 4.33
CA LEU A 90 10.79 6.06 3.24
C LEU A 90 11.77 7.18 3.57
N ILE A 91 12.71 7.43 2.67
CA ILE A 91 13.55 8.63 2.68
C ILE A 91 12.91 9.64 1.73
N HIS A 92 12.73 10.87 2.20
CA HIS A 92 12.23 11.99 1.43
C HIS A 92 13.36 13.01 1.26
N ASP A 93 13.49 13.62 0.09
CA ASP A 93 14.41 14.74 -0.11
C ASP A 93 13.69 16.06 0.16
N ARG A 94 14.42 17.06 0.69
CA ARG A 94 14.01 18.46 0.65
C ARG A 94 14.27 18.97 -0.78
N GLY A 95 13.32 18.75 -1.69
CA GLY A 95 13.44 19.28 -3.05
C GLY A 95 13.49 20.81 -3.05
N ALA A 96 14.17 21.39 -4.05
CA ALA A 96 14.33 22.84 -4.22
C ALA A 96 13.00 23.64 -4.31
N PHE A 97 11.87 22.94 -4.50
CA PHE A 97 10.53 23.51 -4.67
C PHE A 97 9.55 23.13 -3.55
N GLY A 98 10.04 22.70 -2.38
CA GLY A 98 9.24 22.57 -1.15
C GLY A 98 8.36 21.33 -0.98
N ASP A 99 8.08 20.56 -2.04
CA ASP A 99 7.28 19.33 -1.93
C ASP A 99 8.14 18.12 -1.49
N PRO A 100 7.90 17.51 -0.31
CA PRO A 100 8.63 16.33 0.12
C PRO A 100 8.19 15.11 -0.70
N LYS A 101 9.02 14.71 -1.68
CA LYS A 101 8.79 13.49 -2.48
C LYS A 101 9.64 12.33 -1.98
N PRO A 102 9.10 11.10 -1.90
CA PRO A 102 9.87 9.93 -1.49
C PRO A 102 10.93 9.62 -2.56
N ARG A 103 12.18 9.47 -2.13
CA ARG A 103 13.34 9.16 -2.98
C ARG A 103 13.56 7.66 -3.06
N LYS A 104 13.67 7.00 -1.91
CA LYS A 104 13.94 5.56 -1.79
C LYS A 104 13.19 4.97 -0.60
N SER A 105 12.84 3.70 -0.69
CA SER A 105 12.48 2.90 0.47
C SER A 105 13.66 2.02 0.87
N LEU A 106 14.03 2.08 2.14
CA LEU A 106 15.14 1.31 2.69
C LEU A 106 14.63 0.23 3.65
N CYS A 107 15.37 -0.87 3.71
CA CYS A 107 15.19 -1.85 4.76
C CYS A 107 15.73 -1.29 6.09
N PRO A 108 14.95 -1.30 7.19
CA PRO A 108 15.40 -0.83 8.49
C PRO A 108 16.44 -1.77 9.12
N PHE A 109 16.55 -3.01 8.64
CA PHE A 109 17.46 -4.01 9.21
C PHE A 109 18.85 -4.00 8.57
N CYS A 110 18.93 -3.92 7.24
CA CYS A 110 20.22 -4.00 6.52
C CYS A 110 20.55 -2.75 5.71
N GLY A 111 19.68 -1.74 5.68
CA GLY A 111 19.91 -0.51 4.89
C GLY A 111 19.77 -0.68 3.37
N ALA A 112 19.51 -1.90 2.87
CA ALA A 112 19.34 -2.14 1.44
C ALA A 112 18.16 -1.34 0.86
N THR A 113 18.34 -0.82 -0.35
CA THR A 113 17.25 -0.15 -1.09
C THR A 113 16.28 -1.21 -1.59
N VAL A 114 15.01 -1.09 -1.18
CA VAL A 114 13.93 -2.01 -1.55
C VAL A 114 13.17 -1.49 -2.77
N LYS A 115 13.00 -0.17 -2.85
CA LYS A 115 12.43 0.49 -4.03
C LYS A 115 13.08 1.85 -4.21
N ASP A 116 13.51 2.12 -5.43
CA ASP A 116 13.92 3.46 -5.83
C ASP A 116 12.72 4.15 -6.51
N PHE A 117 12.43 5.37 -6.08
CA PHE A 117 11.39 6.21 -6.67
C PHE A 117 11.99 7.31 -7.55
N SER A 118 13.29 7.22 -7.85
CA SER A 118 14.05 8.16 -8.67
C SER A 118 13.40 8.43 -10.04
N GLY A 119 12.81 9.63 -10.17
CA GLY A 119 13.05 10.58 -11.28
C GLY A 119 12.79 10.18 -12.74
N CYS A 120 12.93 11.16 -13.64
CA CYS A 120 12.92 10.92 -15.08
C CYS A 120 14.21 10.20 -15.49
N PHE A 121 14.11 8.92 -15.90
CA PHE A 121 15.22 8.03 -16.24
C PHE A 121 16.26 8.64 -17.21
N ILE A 122 15.79 9.22 -18.32
CA ILE A 122 16.69 9.80 -19.35
C ILE A 122 17.39 11.07 -18.83
N ALA A 123 16.64 12.00 -18.23
CA ALA A 123 17.22 13.25 -17.75
C ALA A 123 18.24 12.99 -16.63
N THR A 124 17.91 12.13 -15.67
CA THR A 124 18.82 11.77 -14.57
C THR A 124 20.10 11.10 -15.10
N SER A 125 19.97 10.21 -16.10
CA SER A 125 21.12 9.56 -16.74
C SER A 125 22.03 10.53 -17.50
N VAL A 126 21.45 11.52 -18.21
CA VAL A 126 22.21 12.46 -19.04
C VAL A 126 22.90 13.56 -18.23
N TYR A 127 22.24 14.08 -17.19
CA TYR A 127 22.79 15.13 -16.34
C TYR A 127 23.67 14.58 -15.21
N GLY A 128 23.54 13.29 -14.88
CA GLY A 128 24.33 12.61 -13.85
C GLY A 128 23.95 12.99 -12.42
N ASP A 129 23.16 14.04 -12.24
CA ASP A 129 22.64 14.49 -10.96
C ASP A 129 21.12 14.61 -11.00
N PHE A 130 20.49 14.11 -9.95
CA PHE A 130 19.05 14.15 -9.73
C PHE A 130 18.55 15.55 -9.36
N ASP A 131 19.42 16.33 -8.71
CA ASP A 131 19.13 17.68 -8.23
C ASP A 131 19.61 18.76 -9.22
N ALA A 132 20.08 18.35 -10.40
CA ALA A 132 20.38 19.26 -11.49
C ALA A 132 19.13 20.10 -11.87
N PRO A 133 19.27 21.41 -12.09
CA PRO A 133 18.15 22.30 -12.35
C PRO A 133 17.34 21.88 -13.60
N GLU A 134 18.01 21.30 -14.60
CA GLU A 134 17.38 20.78 -15.82
C GLU A 134 16.49 19.57 -15.51
N VAL A 135 16.94 18.66 -14.65
CA VAL A 135 16.17 17.47 -14.23
C VAL A 135 14.96 17.90 -13.41
N LEU A 136 15.13 18.88 -12.52
CA LEU A 136 14.05 19.46 -11.74
C LEU A 136 12.99 20.13 -12.63
N PHE A 137 13.41 20.86 -13.66
CA PHE A 137 12.49 21.44 -14.65
C PHE A 137 11.61 20.37 -15.31
N TYR A 138 12.22 19.30 -15.86
CA TYR A 138 11.46 18.23 -16.51
C TYR A 138 10.52 17.49 -15.56
N ARG A 139 10.91 17.33 -14.29
CA ARG A 139 10.07 16.72 -13.26
C ARG A 139 8.88 17.61 -12.91
N HIS A 140 9.10 18.91 -12.78
CA HIS A 140 8.04 19.89 -12.54
C HIS A 140 7.06 19.89 -13.72
N TYR A 141 7.56 20.04 -14.96
CA TYR A 141 6.73 20.04 -16.17
C TYR A 141 5.91 18.74 -16.32
N ARG A 142 6.52 17.59 -16.02
CA ARG A 142 5.81 16.30 -15.98
C ARG A 142 4.64 16.33 -14.99
N ASP A 143 4.89 16.83 -13.78
CA ASP A 143 3.94 16.78 -12.69
C ASP A 143 2.81 17.82 -12.82
N THR A 144 3.10 19.02 -13.35
CA THR A 144 2.12 20.11 -13.47
C THR A 144 1.39 20.12 -14.82
N VAL A 145 2.07 19.81 -15.92
CA VAL A 145 1.51 19.92 -17.28
C VAL A 145 1.13 18.56 -17.87
N LEU A 146 1.99 17.54 -17.76
CA LEU A 146 1.70 16.25 -18.42
C LEU A 146 0.69 15.41 -17.63
N LYS A 147 0.81 15.34 -16.30
CA LYS A 147 -0.09 14.53 -15.49
C LYS A 147 -1.54 15.04 -15.49
N THR A 148 -1.74 16.34 -15.70
CA THR A 148 -3.08 16.94 -15.74
C THR A 148 -3.82 16.55 -17.02
N LYS A 149 -3.11 16.34 -18.14
CA LYS A 149 -3.68 15.96 -19.45
C LYS A 149 -3.78 14.43 -19.62
N PHE A 150 -4.85 13.94 -20.24
CA PHE A 150 -5.01 12.51 -20.55
C PHE A 150 -3.88 11.96 -21.43
N LEU A 151 -3.58 12.64 -22.53
CA LEU A 151 -2.46 12.29 -23.43
C LEU A 151 -1.10 12.33 -22.70
N GLY A 152 -0.93 13.27 -21.76
CA GLY A 152 0.30 13.37 -21.00
C GLY A 152 0.49 12.20 -20.02
N ARG A 153 -0.59 11.66 -19.43
CA ARG A 153 -0.52 10.43 -18.61
C ARG A 153 -0.11 9.21 -19.43
N VAL A 154 -0.63 9.08 -20.65
CA VAL A 154 -0.25 8.01 -21.58
C VAL A 154 1.22 8.15 -21.98
N PHE A 155 1.65 9.37 -22.34
CA PHE A 155 3.06 9.66 -22.64
C PHE A 155 3.99 9.30 -21.50
N ILE A 156 3.64 9.65 -20.26
CA ILE A 156 4.41 9.30 -19.07
C ILE A 156 4.55 7.77 -18.95
N LYS A 157 3.47 7.01 -19.09
CA LYS A 157 3.54 5.54 -19.01
C LYS A 157 4.48 4.95 -20.05
N VAL A 158 4.36 5.39 -21.30
CA VAL A 158 5.23 4.94 -22.40
C VAL A 158 6.68 5.32 -22.14
N TYR A 159 6.93 6.55 -21.67
CA TYR A 159 8.26 7.00 -21.30
C TYR A 159 8.89 6.10 -20.23
N TYR A 160 8.19 5.84 -19.11
CA TYR A 160 8.71 5.00 -18.03
C TYR A 160 8.86 3.53 -18.43
N PHE A 161 8.10 3.08 -19.44
CA PHE A 161 8.21 1.73 -19.96
C PHE A 161 9.43 1.55 -20.88
N ILE A 162 9.69 2.50 -21.76
CA ILE A 162 10.76 2.39 -22.78
C ILE A 162 12.12 2.89 -22.24
N SER A 163 12.09 3.84 -21.29
CA SER A 163 13.30 4.51 -20.81
C SER A 163 14.40 3.61 -20.22
N PRO A 164 14.14 2.51 -19.48
CA PRO A 164 15.20 1.65 -18.97
C PRO A 164 16.09 1.10 -20.08
N SER A 165 15.48 0.65 -21.18
CA SER A 165 16.21 0.12 -22.34
C SER A 165 17.06 1.19 -23.02
N ILE A 166 16.53 2.41 -23.17
CA ILE A 166 17.26 3.54 -23.78
C ILE A 166 18.45 3.97 -22.89
N VAL A 167 18.26 4.01 -21.57
CA VAL A 167 19.32 4.40 -20.62
C VAL A 167 20.52 3.46 -20.70
N THR A 168 20.29 2.14 -20.77
CA THR A 168 21.40 1.19 -20.91
C THR A 168 22.23 1.38 -22.19
N ILE A 169 21.62 1.91 -23.26
CA ILE A 169 22.31 2.24 -24.51
C ILE A 169 23.07 3.56 -24.38
N LEU A 170 22.50 4.53 -23.67
CA LEU A 170 23.13 5.84 -23.41
C LEU A 170 24.37 5.71 -22.53
N GLU A 171 24.32 4.88 -21.49
CA GLU A 171 25.46 4.64 -20.60
C GLU A 171 26.65 4.01 -21.33
N ARG A 172 26.39 3.21 -22.38
CA ARG A 172 27.44 2.60 -23.22
C ARG A 172 28.09 3.57 -24.20
N SER A 173 27.45 4.70 -24.51
CA SER A 173 27.88 5.59 -25.59
C SER A 173 27.94 7.08 -25.16
N PRO A 174 29.11 7.57 -24.68
CA PRO A 174 29.22 8.94 -24.18
C PRO A 174 28.95 10.02 -25.24
N HIS A 175 29.21 9.72 -26.52
CA HIS A 175 28.90 10.63 -27.63
C HIS A 175 27.39 10.87 -27.80
N LEU A 176 26.57 9.82 -27.66
CA LEU A 176 25.12 9.93 -27.79
C LEU A 176 24.52 10.70 -26.61
N THR A 177 24.99 10.42 -25.40
CA THR A 177 24.61 11.15 -24.18
C THR A 177 24.88 12.64 -24.33
N ARG A 178 26.03 13.04 -24.90
CA ARG A 178 26.34 14.46 -25.16
C ARG A 178 25.40 15.08 -26.20
N LEU A 179 25.04 14.36 -27.26
CA LEU A 179 24.08 14.85 -28.26
C LEU A 179 22.69 15.08 -27.68
N ILE A 180 22.20 14.12 -26.87
CA ILE A 180 20.91 14.23 -26.20
C ILE A 180 20.95 15.35 -25.17
N LYS A 181 22.04 15.49 -24.41
CA LYS A 181 22.24 16.60 -23.46
C LYS A 181 22.07 17.95 -24.16
N ASN A 182 22.76 18.17 -25.28
CA ASN A 182 22.66 19.42 -26.03
C ASN A 182 21.22 19.72 -26.50
N ARG A 183 20.46 18.69 -26.87
CA ARG A 183 19.05 18.82 -27.27
C ARG A 183 18.15 19.14 -26.08
N LEU A 184 18.37 18.50 -24.94
CA LEU A 184 17.65 18.79 -23.69
C LEU A 184 17.97 20.22 -23.22
N ASP A 185 19.23 20.63 -23.20
CA ASP A 185 19.64 21.99 -22.82
C ASP A 185 19.01 23.05 -23.73
N ALA A 186 18.89 22.78 -25.04
CA ALA A 186 18.18 23.67 -25.96
C ALA A 186 16.69 23.77 -25.64
N SER A 187 16.06 22.68 -25.20
CA SER A 187 14.64 22.66 -24.81
C SER A 187 14.41 23.38 -23.47
N VAL A 188 15.31 23.23 -22.49
CA VAL A 188 15.22 23.94 -21.21
C VAL A 188 15.40 25.44 -21.44
N ARG A 189 16.42 25.85 -22.19
CA ARG A 189 16.66 27.26 -22.52
C ARG A 189 15.49 27.92 -23.24
N LYS A 190 14.79 27.20 -24.13
CA LYS A 190 13.60 27.73 -24.82
C LYS A 190 12.36 27.84 -23.93
N ALA A 191 12.30 27.10 -22.83
CA ALA A 191 11.14 27.09 -21.93
C ALA A 191 11.34 27.97 -20.69
N SER A 192 12.58 28.42 -20.43
CA SER A 192 12.92 29.40 -19.38
C SER A 192 12.98 30.85 -19.89
N PHE A 193 12.66 31.09 -21.16
CA PHE A 193 12.48 32.42 -21.78
C PHE A 193 11.01 32.67 -22.09
#